data_AF-A0A329L2J5-F1
#
_entry.id   AF-A0A329L2J5-F1
#
_cell.length_a   1.000
_cell.length_b   1.000
_cell.length_c   1.000
_cell.angle_alpha   90.00
_cell.angle_beta   90.00
_cell.angle_gamma   90.00
#
_symmetry.space_group_name_H-M   'P 1'
#
loop_
_entity.id
_entity.type
_entity.pdbx_description
1 polymer ?
#
loop_
_entity_poly.entity_id
_entity_poly.type
_entity_poly.pdbx_seq_one_letter_code
_entity_poly.pdbx_strand_id
1 'polypeptide(L)'
;MVPDSGRAATGLVALDALGVDGEYRTRKRELVTTTAGVAVAELSLVPPLYVSRTLGAQRRAAPLPAAGRADALSRAAGIFADGVIAGLDFEAYVALAARISGMPIAITRAGARGVADAVGGAVDVGAVRLG
;
A
#
# COMPACT_ATOMS: atom_id res chain seq x y z
N MET A 1 5.86 5.17 40.20
CA MET A 1 5.72 3.90 39.47
C MET A 1 4.46 4.00 38.63
N VAL A 2 4.59 4.45 37.39
CA VAL A 2 3.49 4.49 36.42
C VAL A 2 3.18 3.04 36.06
N PRO A 3 1.92 2.60 36.05
CA PRO A 3 1.60 1.27 35.58
C PRO A 3 1.96 1.21 34.09
N ASP A 4 2.94 0.36 33.77
CA ASP A 4 3.21 -0.10 32.42
C ASP A 4 1.93 -0.79 31.93
N SER A 5 1.12 -0.01 31.24
CA SER A 5 -0.14 -0.48 30.69
C SER A 5 0.22 -1.31 29.48
N GLY A 6 0.50 -2.59 29.73
CA GLY A 6 0.52 -3.64 28.73
C GLY A 6 -0.77 -3.59 27.94
N ARG A 7 -0.77 -2.86 26.83
CA ARG A 7 -1.88 -2.78 25.89
C ARG A 7 -1.67 -3.90 24.89
N ALA A 8 -2.23 -5.06 25.25
CA ALA A 8 -2.55 -6.22 24.42
C ALA A 8 -1.67 -6.42 23.17
N ALA A 9 -0.84 -7.47 23.20
CA ALA A 9 -0.24 -8.04 22.01
C ALA A 9 -1.32 -8.49 21.00
N THR A 10 -1.70 -7.58 20.11
CA THR A 10 -2.05 -7.91 18.73
C THR A 10 -0.96 -7.25 17.92
N GLY A 11 0.00 -8.05 17.43
CA GLY A 11 1.26 -7.56 16.88
C GLY A 11 1.05 -6.43 15.87
N LEU A 12 1.85 -5.37 15.98
CA LEU A 12 1.83 -4.27 15.01
C LEU A 12 2.09 -4.83 13.61
N VAL A 13 1.31 -4.39 12.63
CA VAL A 13 1.54 -4.77 11.24
C VAL A 13 2.87 -4.17 10.78
N ALA A 14 3.79 -5.00 10.32
CA ALA A 14 5.06 -4.54 9.78
C ALA A 14 4.88 -4.11 8.32
N LEU A 15 4.93 -2.80 8.06
CA LEU A 15 4.89 -2.23 6.71
C LEU A 15 6.32 -1.96 6.25
N ASP A 16 6.89 -2.92 5.54
CA ASP A 16 8.23 -2.79 4.97
C ASP A 16 8.22 -1.89 3.74
N ALA A 17 9.36 -1.25 3.45
CA ALA A 17 9.47 -0.42 2.26
C ALA A 17 9.51 -1.31 1.01
N LEU A 18 8.98 -0.83 -0.12
CA LEU A 18 9.07 -1.54 -1.39
C LEU A 18 10.10 -0.86 -2.29
N GLY A 19 11.09 -1.64 -2.73
CA GLY A 19 12.08 -1.24 -3.72
C GLY A 19 12.01 -2.09 -4.98
N VAL A 20 12.98 -1.87 -5.88
CA VAL A 20 13.07 -2.61 -7.14
C VAL A 20 13.31 -4.11 -6.93
N ASP A 21 13.93 -4.49 -5.82
CA ASP A 21 14.24 -5.88 -5.45
C ASP A 21 13.19 -6.48 -4.49
N GLY A 22 12.06 -5.79 -4.28
CA GLY A 22 11.00 -6.21 -3.36
C GLY A 22 11.05 -5.52 -1.99
N GLU A 23 10.65 -6.24 -0.95
CA GLU A 23 10.58 -5.73 0.41
C GLU A 23 11.97 -5.35 0.96
N TYR A 24 12.04 -4.20 1.62
CA TYR A 24 13.24 -3.67 2.23
C TYR A 24 12.96 -3.24 3.66
N ARG A 25 13.48 -4.05 4.60
CA ARG A 25 13.38 -3.84 6.04
C ARG A 25 14.41 -2.85 6.52
N THR A 26 13.95 -1.77 7.14
CA THR A 26 14.82 -0.77 7.77
C THR A 26 14.87 -0.94 9.28
N ARG A 27 16.02 -0.59 9.88
CA ARG A 27 16.12 -0.50 11.35
C ARG A 27 15.28 0.65 11.92
N LYS A 28 15.24 1.79 11.21
CA LYS A 28 14.40 2.92 11.61
C LYS A 28 12.97 2.64 11.16
N ARG A 29 12.04 2.58 12.10
CA ARG A 29 10.60 2.43 11.84
C ARG A 29 9.84 3.55 12.55
N GLU A 30 8.66 3.85 12.04
CA GLU A 30 7.73 4.83 12.59
C GLU A 30 6.40 4.16 12.92
N LEU A 31 5.83 4.50 14.08
CA LEU A 31 4.52 3.99 14.47
C LEU A 31 3.43 4.72 13.69
N VAL A 32 2.58 3.95 13.03
CA VAL A 32 1.32 4.45 12.49
C VAL A 32 0.24 4.29 13.55
N THR A 33 -0.40 5.39 13.90
CA THR A 33 -1.44 5.45 14.93
C THR A 33 -2.81 5.73 14.33
N THR A 34 -3.85 5.23 14.97
CA THR A 34 -5.24 5.63 14.70
C THR A 34 -5.46 7.08 15.13
N THR A 35 -6.57 7.70 14.71
CA THR A 35 -7.02 9.01 15.20
C THR A 35 -7.17 9.10 16.73
N ALA A 36 -7.38 7.96 17.41
CA ALA A 36 -7.42 7.86 18.87
C ALA A 36 -6.03 7.65 19.53
N GLY A 37 -4.94 7.74 18.78
CA GLY A 37 -3.55 7.57 19.27
C GLY A 37 -3.11 6.13 19.51
N VAL A 38 -3.91 5.13 19.14
CA VAL A 38 -3.53 3.71 19.28
C VAL A 38 -2.60 3.30 18.14
N ALA A 39 -1.40 2.79 18.48
CA ALA A 39 -0.47 2.24 17.50
C ALA A 39 -1.03 0.95 16.88
N VAL A 40 -0.94 0.83 15.56
CA VAL A 40 -1.50 -0.31 14.80
C VAL A 40 -0.55 -0.90 13.75
N ALA A 41 0.48 -0.14 13.33
CA ALA A 41 1.49 -0.62 12.39
C ALA A 41 2.85 0.04 12.65
N GLU A 42 3.92 -0.61 12.16
CA GLU A 42 5.27 -0.06 12.09
C GLU A 42 5.70 0.11 10.63
N LEU A 43 5.89 1.35 10.20
CA LEU A 43 6.32 1.69 8.85
C LEU A 43 7.83 1.84 8.76
N SER A 44 8.47 1.14 7.82
CA SER A 44 9.89 1.33 7.52
C SER A 44 10.19 2.73 6.98
N LEU A 45 11.15 3.42 7.62
CA LEU A 45 11.70 4.69 7.13
C LEU A 45 13.02 4.46 6.39
N VAL A 46 13.00 4.69 5.07
CA VAL A 46 14.17 4.49 4.20
C VAL A 46 15.12 5.69 4.20
N PRO A 47 16.45 5.46 4.14
CA PRO A 47 17.42 6.55 4.00
C PRO A 47 17.21 7.33 2.68
N PRO A 48 17.49 8.65 2.63
CA PRO A 48 17.37 9.43 1.40
C PRO A 48 18.14 8.84 0.21
N LEU A 49 19.31 8.24 0.45
CA LEU A 49 20.10 7.59 -0.61
C LEU A 49 19.37 6.39 -1.22
N TYR A 50 18.61 5.62 -0.43
CA TYR A 50 17.79 4.52 -0.92
C TYR A 50 16.69 5.05 -1.84
N VAL A 51 15.99 6.12 -1.43
CA VAL A 51 14.96 6.80 -2.25
C VAL A 51 15.54 7.23 -3.59
N SER A 52 16.68 7.94 -3.58
CA SER A 52 17.34 8.41 -4.80
C SER A 52 17.74 7.27 -5.74
N ARG A 53 18.23 6.14 -5.20
CA ARG A 53 18.60 4.95 -5.98
C ARG A 53 17.38 4.26 -6.59
N THR A 54 16.32 4.05 -5.82
CA THR A 54 15.08 3.42 -6.28
C THR A 54 14.40 4.26 -7.36
N LEU A 55 14.26 5.57 -7.16
CA LEU A 55 13.73 6.48 -8.19
C LEU A 55 14.61 6.54 -9.43
N GLY A 56 15.93 6.49 -9.27
CA GLY A 56 16.87 6.41 -10.39
C GLY A 56 16.71 5.13 -11.20
N ALA A 57 16.50 3.99 -10.53
CA ALA A 57 16.25 2.71 -11.19
C ALA A 57 14.91 2.70 -11.92
N GLN A 58 13.84 3.19 -11.29
CA GLN A 58 12.52 3.33 -11.93
C GLN A 58 12.58 4.20 -13.19
N ARG A 59 13.29 5.33 -13.16
CA ARG A 59 13.45 6.20 -14.34
C ARG A 59 14.21 5.55 -15.49
N ARG A 60 15.10 4.61 -15.20
CA ARG A 60 15.87 3.87 -16.23
C ARG A 60 15.12 2.65 -16.75
N ALA A 61 14.07 2.20 -16.07
CA ALA A 61 13.28 1.06 -16.52
C ALA A 61 12.60 1.39 -17.84
N ALA A 62 12.76 0.53 -18.84
CA ALA A 62 12.04 0.66 -20.09
C ALA A 62 10.53 0.54 -19.82
N PRO A 63 9.69 1.46 -20.33
CA PRO A 63 8.25 1.34 -20.20
C PRO A 63 7.76 0.02 -20.79
N LEU A 64 6.77 -0.59 -20.14
CA LEU A 64 6.08 -1.75 -20.70
C LEU A 64 5.42 -1.34 -22.04
N PRO A 65 5.44 -2.24 -23.06
CA PRO A 65 4.65 -2.04 -24.27
C PRO A 65 3.18 -1.78 -23.93
N ALA A 66 2.47 -1.01 -24.77
CA ALA A 66 1.08 -0.61 -24.48
C ALA A 66 0.16 -1.80 -24.12
N ALA A 67 0.24 -2.90 -24.87
CA ALA A 67 -0.51 -4.12 -24.57
C ALA A 67 -0.11 -4.74 -23.21
N GLY A 68 1.19 -4.78 -22.90
CA GLY A 68 1.69 -5.31 -21.62
C GLY A 68 1.35 -4.43 -20.41
N ARG A 69 1.09 -3.13 -20.61
CA ARG A 69 0.64 -2.23 -19.54
C ARG A 69 -0.75 -2.59 -19.03
N ALA A 70 -1.68 -2.88 -19.95
CA ALA A 70 -3.04 -3.30 -19.62
C ALA A 70 -3.04 -4.54 -18.73
N ASP A 71 -2.37 -5.58 -19.19
CA ASP A 71 -2.28 -6.85 -18.47
C ASP A 71 -1.58 -6.67 -17.12
N ALA A 72 -0.54 -5.84 -17.05
CA ALA A 72 0.17 -5.59 -15.80
C ALA A 72 -0.72 -4.86 -14.77
N LEU A 73 -1.50 -3.87 -15.19
CA LEU A 73 -2.41 -3.15 -14.29
C LEU A 73 -3.60 -4.02 -13.88
N SER A 74 -4.17 -4.78 -14.81
CA SER A 74 -5.23 -5.75 -14.50
C SER A 74 -4.76 -6.78 -13.46
N ARG A 75 -3.55 -7.34 -13.63
CA ARG A 75 -2.95 -8.23 -12.63
C ARG A 75 -2.72 -7.52 -11.29
N ALA A 76 -2.24 -6.28 -11.30
CA ALA A 76 -2.03 -5.51 -10.07
C ALA A 76 -3.35 -5.26 -9.32
N ALA A 77 -4.44 -4.96 -10.03
CA ALA A 77 -5.77 -4.83 -9.45
C ALA A 77 -6.24 -6.14 -8.80
N GLY A 78 -6.05 -7.28 -9.48
CA GLY A 78 -6.34 -8.60 -8.90
C GLY A 78 -5.51 -8.91 -7.65
N ILE A 79 -4.20 -8.61 -7.67
CA ILE A 79 -3.34 -8.78 -6.48
C ILE A 79 -3.82 -7.89 -5.32
N PHE A 80 -4.26 -6.66 -5.60
CA PHE A 80 -4.75 -5.76 -4.56
C PHE A 80 -6.11 -6.21 -3.98
N ALA A 81 -7.01 -6.73 -4.83
CA ALA A 81 -8.34 -7.15 -4.41
C ALA A 81 -8.36 -8.52 -3.70
N ASP A 82 -7.53 -9.46 -4.16
CA ASP A 82 -7.60 -10.87 -3.75
C ASP A 82 -6.32 -11.38 -3.08
N GLY A 83 -5.22 -10.64 -3.19
CA GLY A 83 -3.94 -11.02 -2.63
C GLY A 83 -3.79 -10.69 -1.14
N VAL A 84 -2.69 -11.17 -0.57
CA VAL A 84 -2.25 -10.83 0.79
C VAL A 84 -0.97 -10.00 0.68
N ILE A 85 -1.03 -8.74 1.11
CA ILE A 85 0.07 -7.77 0.99
C ILE A 85 0.48 -7.34 2.41
N ALA A 86 1.77 -7.48 2.75
CA ALA A 86 2.27 -7.23 4.10
C ALA A 86 1.48 -8.00 5.20
N GLY A 87 1.01 -9.21 4.88
CA GLY A 87 0.19 -10.01 5.78
C GLY A 87 -1.27 -9.56 5.91
N LEU A 88 -1.72 -8.59 5.10
CA LEU A 88 -3.10 -8.11 5.06
C LEU A 88 -3.79 -8.63 3.81
N ASP A 89 -4.87 -9.39 4.00
CA ASP A 89 -5.87 -9.55 2.95
C ASP A 89 -6.66 -8.23 2.76
N PHE A 90 -7.54 -8.19 1.75
CA PHE A 90 -8.28 -6.98 1.40
C PHE A 90 -9.14 -6.43 2.56
N GLU A 91 -9.84 -7.30 3.30
CA GLU A 91 -10.72 -6.86 4.38
C GLU A 91 -9.92 -6.42 5.62
N ALA A 92 -8.79 -7.06 5.90
CA ALA A 92 -7.84 -6.62 6.92
C ALA A 92 -7.21 -5.26 6.58
N TYR A 93 -6.83 -5.05 5.32
CA TYR A 93 -6.39 -3.74 4.81
C TYR A 93 -7.47 -2.67 5.00
N VAL A 94 -8.70 -2.95 4.57
CA VAL A 94 -9.84 -2.02 4.68
C VAL A 94 -10.12 -1.67 6.15
N ALA A 95 -10.11 -2.66 7.05
CA ALA A 95 -10.29 -2.45 8.48
C ALA A 95 -9.16 -1.60 9.08
N LEU A 96 -7.91 -1.88 8.73
CA LEU A 96 -6.76 -1.13 9.22
C LEU A 96 -6.79 0.32 8.71
N ALA A 97 -7.03 0.51 7.41
CA ALA A 97 -7.11 1.83 6.79
C ALA A 97 -8.27 2.67 7.35
N ALA A 98 -9.44 2.07 7.60
CA ALA A 98 -10.58 2.73 8.23
C ALA A 98 -10.23 3.19 9.66
N ARG A 99 -9.57 2.33 10.45
CA ARG A 99 -9.13 2.68 11.81
C ARG A 99 -8.07 3.79 11.82
N ILE A 100 -7.13 3.77 10.88
CA ILE A 100 -6.08 4.80 10.78
C ILE A 100 -6.70 6.15 10.42
N SER A 101 -7.55 6.17 9.39
CA SER A 101 -8.15 7.41 8.86
C SER A 101 -9.36 7.92 9.67
N GLY A 102 -9.96 7.08 10.52
CA GLY A 102 -11.21 7.40 11.22
C GLY A 102 -12.44 7.38 10.31
N MET A 103 -12.33 6.83 9.10
CA MET A 103 -13.44 6.76 8.15
C MET A 103 -14.39 5.58 8.44
N PRO A 104 -15.70 5.71 8.13
CA PRO A 104 -16.61 4.59 8.19
C PRO A 104 -16.12 3.44 7.31
N ILE A 105 -16.14 2.22 7.84
CA ILE A 105 -15.62 1.02 7.17
C ILE A 105 -16.21 0.81 5.77
N ALA A 106 -17.50 1.13 5.60
CA ALA A 106 -18.18 1.03 4.31
C ALA A 106 -17.62 1.99 3.25
N ILE A 107 -17.24 3.20 3.66
CA ILE A 107 -16.64 4.21 2.77
C ILE A 107 -15.22 3.81 2.38
N THR A 108 -14.41 3.36 3.34
CA THR A 108 -13.06 2.86 3.07
C THR A 108 -13.10 1.66 2.13
N ARG A 109 -14.03 0.72 2.35
CA ARG A 109 -14.21 -0.45 1.48
C ARG A 109 -14.60 -0.05 0.06
N ALA A 110 -15.57 0.86 -0.08
CA ALA A 110 -16.01 1.35 -1.38
C ALA A 110 -14.87 2.06 -2.11
N GLY A 111 -14.10 2.90 -1.42
CA GLY A 111 -12.92 3.55 -1.98
C GLY A 111 -11.85 2.56 -2.43
N ALA A 112 -11.55 1.55 -1.61
CA ALA A 112 -10.59 0.51 -1.96
C ALA A 112 -11.03 -0.28 -3.21
N ARG A 113 -12.31 -0.67 -3.31
CA ARG A 113 -12.84 -1.30 -4.53
C ARG A 113 -12.74 -0.37 -5.74
N GLY A 114 -13.08 0.90 -5.58
CA GLY A 114 -12.92 1.89 -6.64
C GLY A 114 -11.48 2.03 -7.14
N VAL A 115 -10.47 1.89 -6.27
CA VAL A 115 -9.05 1.83 -6.67
C VAL A 115 -8.77 0.58 -7.50
N ALA A 116 -9.24 -0.59 -7.05
CA ALA A 116 -9.07 -1.85 -7.80
C ALA A 116 -9.70 -1.75 -9.20
N ASP A 117 -10.94 -1.26 -9.29
CA ASP A 117 -11.68 -1.10 -10.54
C ASP A 117 -10.97 -0.10 -11.47
N ALA A 118 -10.56 1.05 -10.95
CA ALA A 118 -9.87 2.08 -11.72
C ALA A 118 -8.50 1.61 -12.24
N VAL A 119 -7.74 0.87 -11.43
CA VAL A 119 -6.46 0.30 -11.86
C VAL A 119 -6.69 -0.78 -12.91
N GLY A 120 -7.69 -1.64 -12.73
CA GLY A 120 -8.03 -2.71 -13.68
C GLY A 120 -8.50 -2.19 -15.04
N GLY A 121 -9.25 -1.09 -15.07
CA GLY A 121 -9.77 -0.45 -16.29
C GLY A 121 -8.91 0.68 -16.86
N ALA A 122 -7.75 1.00 -16.26
CA ALA A 122 -6.97 2.21 -16.55
C ALA A 122 -6.53 2.37 -18.01
N VAL A 123 -6.43 1.28 -18.77
CA VAL A 123 -6.00 1.31 -20.18
C VAL A 123 -7.15 1.53 -21.17
N ASP A 124 -8.41 1.34 -20.78
CA ASP A 124 -9.56 1.55 -21.67
C ASP A 124 -9.88 3.04 -21.84
N VAL A 125 -9.43 3.89 -20.91
CA VAL A 125 -9.69 5.34 -20.93
C VAL A 125 -8.78 6.08 -21.93
N GLY A 126 -7.74 5.42 -22.47
CA GLY A 126 -6.76 6.03 -23.39
C GLY A 126 -7.11 5.98 -24.88
N ALA A 127 -8.21 5.34 -25.29
CA ALA A 127 -8.59 5.23 -26.70
C ALA A 127 -9.55 6.33 -27.20
N VAL A 128 -10.04 7.21 -26.30
CA VAL A 128 -10.90 8.33 -26.71
C VAL A 128 -10.06 9.60 -26.92
N ARG A 129 -9.76 9.81 -28.20
CA ARG A 129 -9.59 11.10 -28.90
C ARG A 129 -8.21 11.78 -28.89
N LEU A 130 -7.44 11.47 -29.94
CA LEU A 130 -6.78 12.50 -30.75
C LEU A 130 -7.18 12.28 -32.21
N GLY A 131 -8.18 13.04 -32.63
CA GLY A 131 -8.66 13.20 -34.00
C GLY A 131 -9.18 14.61 -34.16
#